data_AF-A0A662STR6-F1
#
_entry.id   AF-A0A662STR6-F1
#
_cell.length_a   1.000
_cell.length_b   1.000
_cell.length_c   1.000
_cell.angle_alpha   90.00
_cell.angle_beta   90.00
_cell.angle_gamma   90.00
#
_symmetry.space_group_name_H-M   'P 1'
#
loop_
_entity.id
_entity.type
_entity.pdbx_description
1 polymer ?
#
loop_
_entity_poly.entity_id
_entity_poly.type
_entity_poly.pdbx_seq_one_letter_code
_entity_poly.pdbx_strand_id
1 'polypeptide(L)'
;QMIAGEALSAPLAMRVSADGSRKLLLREVARALGLPESIAERAKKAAQYGSMSEKLVRKAAEKRGYKGAREAAYYLRALSEEAKLKLVRELTSLSRFSTLSTSRVLS
;
A
#
# COMPACT_ATOMS: atom_id res chain seq x y z
N GLN A 1 -13.42 8.31 17.01
CA GLN A 1 -12.13 8.99 17.25
C GLN A 1 -11.29 8.37 18.38
N MET A 2 -11.82 7.42 19.16
CA MET A 2 -11.17 6.81 20.33
C MET A 2 -9.82 6.11 20.04
N ILE A 3 -9.74 5.29 18.98
CA ILE A 3 -8.56 4.44 18.70
C ILE A 3 -7.30 5.24 18.33
N ALA A 4 -7.43 6.31 17.54
CA ALA A 4 -6.27 7.08 17.09
C ALA A 4 -5.62 7.86 18.25
N GLY A 5 -6.45 8.45 19.13
CA GLY A 5 -5.99 9.15 20.32
C GLY A 5 -5.27 8.21 21.29
N GLU A 6 -5.85 7.06 21.59
CA GLU A 6 -5.22 6.08 22.48
C GLU A 6 -3.92 5.50 21.90
N ALA A 7 -3.88 5.21 20.60
CA ALA A 7 -2.66 4.74 19.94
C ALA A 7 -1.53 5.77 19.96
N LEU A 8 -1.85 7.07 20.01
CA LEU A 8 -0.87 8.15 20.16
C LEU A 8 -0.35 8.25 21.59
N SER A 9 -1.23 8.08 22.58
CA SER A 9 -0.92 8.12 24.01
C SER A 9 -0.16 6.90 24.51
N ALA A 10 -0.22 5.77 23.80
CA ALA A 10 0.53 4.57 24.15
C ALA A 10 2.06 4.84 24.19
N PRO A 11 2.79 4.29 25.17
CA PRO A 11 4.24 4.43 25.29
C PRO A 11 4.97 4.10 23.97
N LEU A 12 5.98 4.90 23.62
CA LEU A 12 6.73 4.73 22.38
C LEU A 12 7.35 3.33 22.27
N ALA A 13 7.85 2.78 23.38
CA ALA A 13 8.42 1.44 23.46
C ALA A 13 7.43 0.32 23.08
N MET A 14 6.12 0.56 23.17
CA MET A 14 5.08 -0.39 22.71
C MET A 14 4.79 -0.25 21.21
N ARG A 15 5.27 0.82 20.57
CA ARG A 15 5.03 1.12 19.15
C ARG A 15 6.27 0.90 18.31
N VAL A 16 7.44 1.12 18.89
CA VAL A 16 8.75 1.03 18.24
C VAL A 16 9.75 0.39 19.21
N SER A 17 10.47 -0.63 18.76
CA SER A 17 11.54 -1.27 19.54
C SER A 17 12.87 -0.54 19.39
N ALA A 18 13.82 -0.85 20.26
CA ALA A 18 15.16 -0.27 20.23
C ALA A 18 15.92 -0.52 18.92
N ASP A 19 15.65 -1.63 18.23
CA ASP A 19 16.23 -1.99 16.92
C ASP A 19 15.50 -1.32 15.72
N GLY A 20 14.47 -0.52 15.98
CA GLY A 20 13.71 0.21 14.97
C GLY A 20 12.50 -0.55 14.38
N SER A 21 12.19 -1.76 14.87
CA SER A 21 10.95 -2.45 14.47
C SER A 21 9.71 -1.68 14.93
N ARG A 22 8.73 -1.52 14.05
CA ARG A 22 7.53 -0.70 14.28
C ARG A 22 6.27 -1.55 14.40
N LYS A 23 5.25 -0.96 15.03
CA LYS A 23 3.90 -1.50 15.25
C LYS A 23 3.85 -2.69 16.21
N LEU A 24 4.75 -2.77 17.18
CA LEU A 24 4.89 -3.94 18.07
C LEU A 24 3.56 -4.36 18.70
N LEU A 25 2.85 -3.43 19.35
CA LEU A 25 1.55 -3.69 19.95
C LEU A 25 0.54 -4.28 18.95
N LEU A 26 0.52 -3.77 17.71
CA LEU A 26 -0.39 -4.28 16.69
C LEU A 26 -0.02 -5.70 16.22
N ARG A 27 1.27 -6.03 16.20
CA ARG A 27 1.75 -7.39 15.86
C ARG A 27 1.45 -8.38 16.98
N GLU A 28 1.59 -7.95 18.22
CA GLU A 28 1.20 -8.74 19.40
C GLU A 28 -0.30 -9.03 19.41
N VAL A 29 -1.14 -8.02 19.17
CA VAL A 29 -2.58 -8.21 19.01
C VAL A 29 -2.89 -9.17 17.84
N ALA A 30 -2.19 -9.05 16.71
CA ALA A 30 -2.39 -9.97 15.58
C ALA A 30 -2.06 -11.43 15.94
N ARG A 31 -0.97 -11.68 16.68
CA ARG A 31 -0.63 -13.01 17.20
C ARG A 31 -1.66 -13.53 18.20
N ALA A 32 -2.09 -12.68 19.13
CA ALA A 32 -3.11 -13.04 20.13
C ALA A 32 -4.46 -13.41 19.48
N LEU A 33 -4.76 -12.83 18.31
CA LEU A 33 -5.91 -13.17 17.47
C LEU A 33 -5.71 -14.43 16.60
N GLY A 34 -4.55 -15.09 16.68
CA GLY A 34 -4.25 -16.33 15.95
C GLY A 34 -3.84 -16.15 14.50
N LEU A 35 -3.42 -14.94 14.07
CA LEU A 35 -2.88 -14.77 12.72
C LEU A 35 -1.52 -15.49 12.60
N PRO A 36 -1.22 -16.13 11.45
CA PRO A 36 0.09 -16.74 11.22
C PRO A 36 1.23 -15.73 11.37
N GLU A 37 2.38 -16.18 11.88
CA GLU A 37 3.55 -15.32 12.10
C GLU A 37 3.98 -14.61 10.81
N SER A 38 3.86 -15.29 9.66
CA SER A 38 4.17 -14.73 8.34
C SER A 38 3.31 -13.52 7.96
N ILE A 39 2.11 -13.38 8.53
CA ILE A 39 1.22 -12.23 8.35
C ILE A 39 1.46 -11.20 9.45
N ALA A 40 1.55 -11.64 10.71
CA ALA A 40 1.76 -10.76 11.86
C ALA A 40 3.07 -9.98 11.74
N GLU A 41 4.13 -10.61 11.25
CA GLU A 41 5.47 -10.02 11.10
C GLU A 41 5.73 -9.40 9.73
N ARG A 42 4.79 -9.53 8.78
CA ARG A 42 4.94 -8.98 7.43
C ARG A 42 5.32 -7.50 7.47
N ALA A 43 6.35 -7.14 6.71
CA ALA A 43 6.76 -5.74 6.56
C ALA A 43 5.63 -4.90 5.95
N LYS A 44 5.38 -3.70 6.51
CA LYS A 44 4.41 -2.77 5.92
C LYS A 44 4.88 -2.36 4.53
N LYS A 45 4.13 -2.74 3.51
CA LYS A 45 4.20 -2.15 2.17
C LYS A 45 3.01 -1.21 1.99
N ALA A 46 3.24 0.01 1.51
CA ALA A 46 2.13 0.92 1.22
C ALA A 46 1.29 0.35 0.05
N ALA A 47 -0.02 0.59 0.08
CA ALA A 47 -0.96 -0.04 -0.86
C ALA A 47 -0.57 0.22 -2.31
N GLN A 48 -0.13 1.43 -2.64
CA GLN A 48 0.25 1.80 -4.01
C GLN A 48 1.46 1.03 -4.57
N TYR A 49 2.37 0.60 -3.71
CA TYR A 49 3.52 -0.23 -4.10
C TYR A 49 3.17 -1.72 -4.10
N GLY A 50 2.21 -2.12 -3.25
CA GLY A 50 1.71 -3.50 -3.21
C GLY A 50 0.85 -3.83 -4.42
N SER A 51 -0.03 -2.91 -4.81
CA SER A 51 -0.96 -3.04 -5.95
C SER A 51 -0.37 -2.58 -7.28
N MET A 52 0.84 -2.01 -7.28
CA MET A 52 1.45 -1.38 -8.44
C MET A 52 0.67 -0.19 -9.02
N SER A 53 -0.30 0.38 -8.29
CA SER A 53 -1.13 1.48 -8.78
C SER A 53 -0.31 2.72 -9.13
N GLU A 54 0.74 3.04 -8.38
CA GLU A 54 1.65 4.13 -8.69
C GLU A 54 2.31 3.95 -10.06
N LYS A 55 2.80 2.73 -10.36
CA LYS A 55 3.44 2.42 -11.64
C LYS A 55 2.46 2.57 -12.80
N LEU A 56 1.21 2.15 -12.59
CA LEU A 56 0.15 2.25 -13.59
C LEU A 56 -0.23 3.71 -13.87
N VAL A 57 -0.41 4.51 -12.82
CA VAL A 57 -0.65 5.96 -12.93
C VAL A 57 0.50 6.64 -13.67
N ARG A 58 1.75 6.33 -13.30
CA ARG A 58 2.92 6.94 -13.93
C ARG A 58 2.99 6.63 -15.41
N LYS A 59 2.76 5.37 -15.81
CA LYS A 59 2.68 4.98 -17.22
C LYS A 59 1.55 5.70 -17.98
N ALA A 60 0.40 5.88 -17.34
CA ALA A 60 -0.72 6.60 -17.95
C ALA A 60 -0.42 8.09 -18.16
N ALA A 61 0.33 8.70 -17.24
CA ALA A 61 0.80 10.07 -17.35
C ALA A 61 1.91 10.22 -18.40
N GLU A 62 2.88 9.29 -18.43
CA GLU A 62 3.96 9.24 -19.43
C GLU A 62 3.42 9.17 -20.85
N LYS A 63 2.38 8.35 -21.10
CA LYS A 63 1.67 8.28 -22.39
C LYS A 63 1.04 9.61 -22.84
N ARG A 64 0.86 10.56 -21.92
CA ARG A 64 0.25 11.87 -22.14
C ARG A 64 1.28 13.01 -22.05
N GLY A 65 2.58 12.67 -22.03
CA GLY A 65 3.67 13.64 -22.07
C GLY A 65 4.20 14.10 -20.71
N TYR A 66 3.61 13.64 -19.59
CA TYR A 66 4.08 13.98 -18.25
C TYR A 66 5.29 13.15 -17.85
N LYS A 67 6.32 13.78 -17.27
CA LYS A 67 7.56 13.13 -16.84
C LYS A 67 7.74 13.18 -15.33
N GLY A 68 7.94 12.01 -14.74
CA GLY A 68 8.22 11.89 -13.30
C GLY A 68 6.99 11.95 -12.39
N ALA A 69 7.23 11.72 -11.11
CA ALA A 69 6.16 11.53 -10.12
C ALA A 69 5.34 12.80 -9.85
N ARG A 70 5.99 13.97 -9.83
CA ARG A 70 5.33 15.26 -9.57
C ARG A 70 4.33 15.60 -10.66
N GLU A 71 4.72 15.41 -11.92
CA GLU A 71 3.85 15.67 -13.06
C GLU A 71 2.72 14.65 -13.18
N ALA A 72 2.97 13.37 -12.87
CA ALA A 72 1.92 12.37 -12.77
C ALA A 72 0.87 12.70 -11.69
N ALA A 73 1.29 13.30 -10.57
CA ALA A 73 0.38 13.78 -9.54
C ALA A 73 -0.44 15.01 -10.01
N TYR A 74 0.17 15.92 -10.75
CA TYR A 74 -0.54 17.05 -11.38
C TYR A 74 -1.58 16.56 -12.38
N TYR A 75 -1.20 15.62 -13.26
CA TYR A 75 -2.10 14.97 -14.20
C TYR A 75 -3.33 14.40 -13.49
N LEU A 76 -3.15 13.59 -12.44
CA LEU A 76 -4.27 13.03 -11.68
C LEU A 76 -5.18 14.09 -11.05
N ARG A 77 -4.61 15.19 -10.55
CA ARG A 77 -5.39 16.29 -9.96
C ARG A 77 -6.19 17.05 -11.00
N ALA A 78 -5.68 17.17 -12.22
CA ALA A 78 -6.33 17.87 -13.31
C ALA A 78 -7.47 17.07 -13.96
N LEU A 79 -7.56 15.76 -13.69
CA LEU A 79 -8.66 14.92 -14.21
C LEU A 79 -9.97 15.17 -13.47
N SER A 80 -11.08 15.18 -14.22
CA SER A 80 -12.42 15.07 -13.64
C SER A 80 -12.62 13.71 -12.96
N GLU A 81 -13.63 13.59 -12.09
CA GLU A 81 -13.92 12.32 -11.41
C GLU A 81 -14.29 11.21 -12.40
N GLU A 82 -15.02 11.54 -13.47
CA GLU A 82 -15.38 10.62 -14.55
C GLU A 82 -14.13 10.12 -15.29
N ALA A 83 -13.17 11.02 -15.53
CA ALA A 83 -11.91 10.67 -16.19
C ALA A 83 -11.03 9.78 -15.29
N LYS A 84 -11.01 10.01 -13.97
CA LYS A 84 -10.33 9.13 -13.01
C LYS A 84 -10.95 7.74 -12.99
N LEU A 85 -12.28 7.65 -12.98
CA LEU A 85 -13.01 6.38 -13.04
C LEU A 85 -12.72 5.62 -14.34
N LYS A 86 -12.72 6.31 -15.48
CA LYS A 86 -12.33 5.72 -16.77
C LYS A 86 -10.90 5.20 -16.75
N LEU A 87 -9.97 5.99 -16.20
CA LEU A 87 -8.57 5.60 -16.05
C LEU A 87 -8.44 4.34 -15.16
N VAL A 88 -9.13 4.28 -14.02
CA VAL A 88 -9.11 3.08 -13.17
C VAL A 88 -9.61 1.87 -13.94
N ARG A 89 -10.74 1.99 -14.66
CA ARG A 89 -11.29 0.90 -15.48
C ARG A 89 -10.30 0.42 -16.54
N GLU A 90 -9.68 1.35 -17.28
CA GLU A 90 -8.63 1.05 -18.26
C GLU A 90 -7.44 0.35 -17.62
N LEU A 91 -6.98 0.81 -16.45
CA LEU A 91 -5.85 0.21 -15.76
C LEU A 91 -6.18 -1.19 -15.23
N THR A 92 -7.41 -1.41 -14.75
CA THR A 92 -7.88 -2.72 -14.27
C THR A 92 -8.15 -3.71 -15.41
N SER A 93 -8.60 -3.25 -16.57
CA SER A 93 -8.83 -4.12 -17.74
C SER A 93 -7.52 -4.52 -18.42
N LEU A 94 -6.50 -3.64 -18.38
CA LEU A 94 -5.14 -3.94 -18.83
C LEU A 94 -4.40 -4.86 -17.87
N SER A 95 -4.73 -4.85 -16.58
CA SER A 95 -4.21 -5.80 -15.61
C SER A 95 -4.99 -7.11 -15.66
N ARG A 96 -4.72 -7.96 -16.66
CA ARG A 96 -4.71 -9.39 -16.36
C ARG A 96 -3.72 -9.56 -15.21
N PHE A 97 -4.17 -10.02 -14.06
CA PHE A 97 -3.33 -10.45 -12.93
C PHE A 97 -2.42 -11.58 -13.41
N SER A 98 -1.42 -11.28 -14.23
CA SER A 98 -0.40 -12.25 -14.61
C SER A 98 0.55 -12.42 -13.42
N THR A 99 0.32 -13.52 -12.70
CA THR A 99 1.37 -14.33 -12.09
C THR A 99 2.37 -13.56 -11.20
N LEU A 100 1.94 -13.13 -10.02
CA LEU A 100 2.87 -12.95 -8.91
C LEU A 100 2.84 -14.21 -8.04
N SER A 101 3.67 -15.18 -8.45
CA SER A 101 4.46 -16.03 -7.56
C SER A 101 3.76 -16.58 -6.30
N THR A 102 2.77 -17.45 -6.51
CA THR A 102 2.35 -18.45 -5.49
C THR A 102 3.28 -19.67 -5.43
N SER A 103 4.34 -19.73 -6.25
CA SER A 103 5.29 -20.86 -6.29
C SER A 103 6.48 -20.75 -5.31
N ARG A 104 6.43 -19.87 -4.30
CA ARG A 104 7.51 -19.74 -3.28
C ARG A 104 7.03 -19.81 -1.83
N VAL A 105 5.81 -20.31 -1.60
CA VAL A 105 5.25 -20.51 -0.25
C VAL A 105 4.99 -22.00 0.05
N LEU A 106 5.36 -22.90 -0.86
CA LEU A 106 5.34 -24.34 -0.65
C LEU A 106 6.63 -24.97 -1.22
N SER A 107 7.74 -24.76 -0.50
CA SER A 107 8.96 -25.57 -0.58
C SER A 107 9.66 -25.50 0.76
#